data_AF-Q9GZM3-F1
#
_entry.id   AF-Q9GZM3-F1
#
_cell.length_a   1.000
_cell.length_b   1.000
_cell.length_c   1.000
_cell.angle_alpha   90.00
_cell.angle_beta   90.00
_cell.angle_gamma   90.00
#
_symmetry.space_group_name_H-M   'P 1'
#
loop_
_entity.id
_entity.type
_entity.pdbx_description
1 polymer ?
#
loop_
_entity_poly.entity_id
_entity_poly.type
_entity_poly.pdbx_seq_one_letter_code
_entity_poly.pdbx_strand_id
1 'polypeptide(L)'
;MNAPPAFESFLLFEGEKITINKDTKVPKACLFTINKEDHTLGNIIKSQLLKDPQVLFAGYKVPHPLEHKIIIRVQTTPDYSPQEAFTNAITDLISELSLLEERFRTCLLPLRLLP
;
A
#
# COMPACT_ATOMS: atom_id res chain seq x y z
N MET A 1 2.03 12.95 30.82
CA MET A 1 3.04 13.48 29.89
C MET A 1 3.69 12.28 29.18
N ASN A 2 2.88 11.44 28.53
CA ASN A 2 3.31 10.15 27.95
C ASN A 2 2.92 10.04 26.46
N ALA A 3 2.50 11.15 25.86
CA ALA A 3 2.16 11.16 24.44
C ALA A 3 3.47 11.01 23.66
N PRO A 4 3.55 10.04 22.73
CA PRO A 4 4.71 9.93 21.87
C PRO A 4 4.83 11.18 20.98
N PRO A 5 6.05 11.56 20.59
CA PRO A 5 6.27 12.65 19.66
C PRO A 5 5.67 12.35 18.28
N ALA A 6 5.11 13.38 17.62
CA ALA A 6 4.37 13.21 16.37
C ALA A 6 5.19 12.57 15.22
N PHE A 7 6.51 12.78 15.19
CA PHE A 7 7.38 12.21 14.16
C PHE A 7 7.43 10.67 14.20
N GLU A 8 7.11 10.04 15.34
CA GLU A 8 7.07 8.58 15.44
C GLU A 8 6.01 7.96 14.54
N SER A 9 5.10 8.76 13.97
CA SER A 9 4.10 8.28 13.04
C SER A 9 4.63 7.92 11.65
N PHE A 10 5.67 8.64 11.18
CA PHE A 10 6.19 8.48 9.82
C PHE A 10 7.70 8.21 9.78
N LEU A 11 8.46 8.59 10.81
CA LEU A 11 9.90 8.38 10.84
C LEU A 11 10.23 6.95 11.31
N LEU A 12 10.96 6.21 10.47
CA LEU A 12 11.51 4.91 10.82
C LEU A 12 12.88 5.12 11.48
N PHE A 13 13.03 4.65 12.72
CA PHE A 13 14.28 4.73 13.47
C PHE A 13 15.16 3.51 13.19
N GLU A 14 14.94 2.44 13.95
CA GLU A 14 15.57 1.14 13.75
C GLU A 14 14.52 0.12 13.30
N GLY A 15 14.93 -0.76 12.39
CA GLY A 15 14.09 -1.84 11.85
C GLY A 15 13.76 -1.69 10.37
N GLU A 16 12.99 -2.66 9.86
CA GLU A 16 12.62 -2.72 8.45
C GLU A 16 11.32 -1.95 8.18
N LYS A 17 11.23 -1.29 7.02
CA LYS A 17 9.98 -0.66 6.57
C LYS A 17 8.89 -1.70 6.30
N ILE A 18 9.28 -2.85 5.73
CA ILE A 18 8.39 -3.92 5.32
C ILE A 18 8.91 -5.25 5.84
N THR A 19 8.04 -6.04 6.45
CA THR A 19 8.32 -7.44 6.82
C THR A 19 7.29 -8.35 6.17
N ILE A 20 7.75 -9.45 5.56
CA ILE A 20 6.90 -10.40 4.82
C ILE A 20 6.82 -11.72 5.59
N ASN A 21 5.60 -12.12 5.97
CA ASN A 21 5.34 -13.39 6.64
C ASN A 21 4.41 -14.25 5.78
N LYS A 22 4.83 -15.47 5.46
CA LYS A 22 3.95 -16.43 4.77
C LYS A 22 2.86 -16.92 5.73
N ASP A 23 1.62 -16.95 5.27
CA ASP A 23 0.50 -17.48 6.05
C ASP A 23 0.61 -19.01 6.09
N THR A 24 0.63 -19.59 7.29
CA THR A 24 0.72 -21.04 7.47
C THR A 24 -0.64 -21.74 7.34
N LYS A 25 -1.74 -20.99 7.45
CA LYS A 25 -3.10 -21.54 7.46
C LYS A 25 -3.72 -21.63 6.07
N VAL A 26 -3.29 -20.75 5.17
CA VAL A 26 -3.87 -20.62 3.82
C VAL A 26 -2.76 -20.72 2.78
N PRO A 27 -2.87 -21.64 1.80
CA PRO A 27 -1.88 -21.76 0.75
C PRO A 27 -1.81 -20.47 -0.08
N LYS A 28 -0.61 -20.10 -0.52
CA LYS A 28 -0.38 -18.92 -1.36
C LYS A 28 -0.95 -17.64 -0.76
N ALA A 29 -0.89 -17.51 0.57
CA ALA A 29 -1.19 -16.28 1.26
C ALA A 29 0.05 -15.73 1.96
N CYS A 30 0.20 -14.40 1.96
CA CYS A 30 1.27 -13.67 2.64
C CYS A 30 0.70 -12.47 3.39
N LEU A 31 1.33 -12.13 4.50
CA LEU A 31 1.10 -10.92 5.28
C LEU A 31 2.29 -9.99 5.12
N PHE A 32 2.04 -8.79 4.64
CA PHE A 32 2.98 -7.69 4.53
C PHE A 32 2.71 -6.71 5.67
N THR A 33 3.65 -6.60 6.61
CA THR A 33 3.59 -5.57 7.65
C THR A 33 4.39 -4.38 7.16
N ILE A 34 3.75 -3.21 7.06
CA ILE A 34 4.41 -1.96 6.65
C ILE A 34 4.40 -1.00 7.83
N ASN A 35 5.59 -0.66 8.31
CA ASN A 35 5.79 0.22 9.45
C ASN A 35 5.72 1.69 9.02
N LYS A 36 5.27 2.55 9.93
CA LYS A 36 5.18 4.00 9.77
C LYS A 36 4.33 4.39 8.56
N GLU A 37 3.19 3.72 8.42
CA GLU A 37 2.20 3.91 7.37
C GLU A 37 0.80 3.75 7.96
N ASP A 38 -0.19 4.29 7.25
CA ASP A 38 -1.57 4.34 7.70
C ASP A 38 -2.57 3.91 6.60
N HIS A 39 -3.82 4.32 6.76
CA HIS A 39 -4.89 4.02 5.81
C HIS A 39 -4.64 4.59 4.41
N THR A 40 -3.84 5.65 4.26
CA THR A 40 -3.49 6.26 2.98
C THR A 40 -2.87 5.21 2.07
N LEU A 41 -1.80 4.56 2.54
CA LEU A 41 -1.12 3.51 1.78
C LEU A 41 -1.88 2.18 1.82
N GLY A 42 -2.46 1.82 2.97
CA GLY A 42 -3.14 0.53 3.13
C GLY A 42 -4.36 0.40 2.22
N ASN A 43 -5.21 1.43 2.15
CA ASN A 43 -6.44 1.37 1.36
C ASN A 43 -6.15 1.39 -0.15
N ILE A 44 -5.17 2.18 -0.60
CA ILE A 44 -4.87 2.32 -2.03
C ILE A 44 -4.26 1.03 -2.58
N ILE A 45 -3.30 0.42 -1.87
CA ILE A 45 -2.70 -0.86 -2.29
C ILE A 45 -3.74 -1.97 -2.27
N LYS A 46 -4.56 -2.07 -1.22
CA LYS A 46 -5.65 -3.06 -1.16
C LYS A 46 -6.60 -2.90 -2.36
N SER A 47 -6.96 -1.67 -2.71
CA SER A 47 -7.87 -1.41 -3.82
C SER A 47 -7.25 -1.79 -5.15
N GLN A 48 -5.95 -1.52 -5.34
CA GLN A 48 -5.23 -1.93 -6.56
C GLN A 48 -5.11 -3.44 -6.68
N LEU A 49 -4.77 -4.14 -5.59
CA LEU A 49 -4.70 -5.60 -5.57
C LEU A 49 -6.01 -6.28 -5.98
N LEU A 50 -7.15 -5.72 -5.57
CA LEU A 50 -8.47 -6.26 -5.94
C LEU A 50 -8.84 -6.05 -7.42
N LYS A 51 -8.09 -5.23 -8.17
CA LYS A 51 -8.28 -5.11 -9.63
C LYS A 51 -7.68 -6.31 -10.38
N ASP A 52 -6.71 -7.01 -9.80
CA ASP A 52 -6.07 -8.15 -10.44
C ASP A 52 -6.93 -9.43 -10.28
N PRO A 53 -7.41 -10.04 -11.37
CA PRO A 53 -8.22 -11.26 -11.31
C PRO A 53 -7.49 -12.49 -10.73
N GLN A 54 -6.16 -12.47 -10.67
CA GLN A 54 -5.36 -13.54 -10.05
C GLN A 54 -5.24 -13.39 -8.52
N VAL A 55 -5.70 -12.27 -7.96
CA VAL A 55 -5.76 -12.04 -6.51
C VAL A 55 -7.11 -12.52 -5.97
N LEU A 56 -7.08 -13.63 -5.23
CA LEU A 56 -8.27 -14.24 -4.62
C LEU A 56 -8.75 -13.47 -3.38
N PHE A 57 -7.82 -12.87 -2.64
CA PHE A 57 -8.13 -12.07 -1.46
C PHE A 57 -7.10 -10.98 -1.26
N ALA A 58 -7.58 -9.76 -0.99
CA ALA A 58 -6.76 -8.68 -0.48
C ALA A 58 -7.50 -7.90 0.61
N GLY A 59 -6.88 -7.76 1.76
CA GLY A 59 -7.41 -6.99 2.89
C GLY A 59 -6.29 -6.37 3.69
N TYR A 60 -6.55 -5.22 4.32
CA TYR A 60 -5.59 -4.58 5.22
C TYR A 60 -6.23 -4.24 6.56
N LYS A 61 -5.39 -4.11 7.59
CA LYS A 61 -5.82 -3.61 8.90
C LYS A 61 -4.73 -2.78 9.56
N VAL A 62 -5.15 -1.82 10.36
CA VAL A 62 -4.31 -1.18 11.39
C VAL A 62 -4.57 -1.97 12.68
N PRO A 63 -3.56 -2.67 13.24
CA PRO A 63 -3.77 -3.52 14.41
C PRO A 63 -4.17 -2.73 15.65
N HIS A 64 -3.66 -1.51 15.80
CA HIS A 64 -4.03 -0.60 16.88
C HIS A 64 -3.81 0.87 16.45
N PRO A 65 -4.71 1.83 16.77
CA PRO A 65 -4.56 3.24 16.33
C PRO A 65 -3.31 3.96 16.84
N LEU A 66 -2.76 3.54 17.99
CA LEU A 66 -1.51 4.09 18.54
C LEU A 66 -0.25 3.45 17.92
N GLU A 67 -0.39 2.41 17.11
CA GLU A 67 0.73 1.79 16.40
C GLU A 67 0.67 2.18 14.94
N HIS A 68 1.63 2.99 14.50
CA HIS A 68 1.74 3.41 13.11
C HIS A 68 2.32 2.27 12.27
N LYS A 69 1.49 1.26 11.99
CA LYS A 69 1.79 0.20 11.03
C LYS A 69 0.49 -0.35 10.44
N ILE A 70 0.57 -0.86 9.23
CA ILE A 70 -0.51 -1.58 8.56
C ILE A 70 -0.07 -3.00 8.26
N ILE A 71 -1.04 -3.92 8.23
CA ILE A 71 -0.83 -5.31 7.84
C ILE A 71 -1.73 -5.58 6.65
N ILE A 72 -1.14 -5.89 5.49
CA ILE A 72 -1.83 -6.25 4.26
C ILE A 72 -1.73 -7.75 4.08
N ARG A 73 -2.87 -8.44 3.94
CA ARG A 73 -2.95 -9.86 3.63
C ARG A 73 -3.36 -10.03 2.18
N VAL A 74 -2.58 -10.80 1.44
CA VAL A 74 -2.79 -11.10 0.02
C VAL A 74 -2.83 -12.60 -0.17
N GLN A 75 -3.79 -13.09 -0.94
CA GLN A 75 -3.88 -14.47 -1.40
C GLN A 75 -4.07 -14.47 -2.92
N THR A 76 -3.32 -15.33 -3.61
CA THR A 76 -3.32 -15.43 -5.08
C THR A 76 -3.70 -16.82 -5.53
N THR A 77 -3.88 -16.99 -6.85
CA THR A 77 -3.99 -18.30 -7.49
C THR A 77 -2.72 -19.15 -7.30
N PRO A 78 -2.79 -20.48 -7.44
CA PRO A 78 -1.66 -21.38 -7.19
C PRO A 78 -0.39 -21.08 -8.01
N ASP A 79 -0.57 -20.61 -9.23
CA ASP A 79 0.46 -20.29 -10.22
C ASP A 79 1.05 -18.88 -10.07
N TYR A 80 0.43 -18.01 -9.26
CA TYR A 80 0.86 -16.63 -9.08
C TYR A 80 1.34 -16.37 -7.64
N SER A 81 2.44 -15.63 -7.46
CA SER A 81 2.97 -15.40 -6.11
C SER A 81 2.37 -14.14 -5.47
N PRO A 82 2.02 -14.16 -4.17
CA PRO A 82 1.51 -12.96 -3.48
C PRO A 82 2.49 -11.79 -3.49
N GLN A 83 3.79 -12.06 -3.49
CA GLN A 83 4.84 -11.05 -3.58
C GLN A 83 4.85 -10.37 -4.95
N GLU A 84 4.67 -11.14 -6.02
CA GLU A 84 4.58 -10.61 -7.38
C GLU A 84 3.29 -9.82 -7.58
N ALA A 85 2.14 -10.31 -7.10
CA ALA A 85 0.89 -9.55 -7.06
C ALA A 85 1.05 -8.19 -6.36
N PHE A 86 1.72 -8.20 -5.21
CA PHE A 86 2.01 -6.99 -4.45
C PHE A 86 2.90 -6.01 -5.21
N THR A 87 3.92 -6.53 -5.90
CA THR A 87 4.88 -5.71 -6.68
C THR A 87 4.24 -5.12 -7.93
N ASN A 88 3.44 -5.93 -8.64
CA ASN A 88 2.71 -5.50 -9.83
C ASN A 88 1.67 -4.43 -9.47
N ALA A 89 0.91 -4.64 -8.39
CA ALA A 89 -0.03 -3.63 -7.91
C ALA A 89 0.65 -2.28 -7.60
N ILE A 90 1.82 -2.29 -6.95
CA ILE A 90 2.56 -1.04 -6.70
C ILE A 90 3.03 -0.38 -8.01
N THR A 91 3.56 -1.18 -8.93
CA THR A 91 4.06 -0.68 -10.23
C THR A 91 2.94 -0.05 -11.07
N ASP A 92 1.78 -0.70 -11.11
CA ASP A 92 0.59 -0.19 -11.78
C ASP A 92 0.11 1.10 -11.12
N LEU A 93 0.09 1.15 -9.79
CA LEU A 93 -0.34 2.33 -9.04
C LEU A 93 0.56 3.53 -9.30
N ILE A 94 1.88 3.33 -9.34
CA ILE A 94 2.85 4.39 -9.71
C ILE A 94 2.54 4.91 -11.11
N SER A 95 2.30 4.00 -12.07
CA SER A 95 1.97 4.37 -13.45
C SER A 95 0.65 5.15 -13.56
N GLU A 96 -0.40 4.73 -12.82
CA GLU A 96 -1.68 5.42 -12.75
C GLU A 96 -1.52 6.85 -12.20
N LEU A 97 -0.74 7.02 -11.12
CA LEU A 97 -0.49 8.32 -10.50
C LEU A 97 0.34 9.24 -11.39
N SER A 98 1.37 8.72 -12.07
CA SER A 98 2.16 9.50 -13.04
C SER A 98 1.29 10.02 -14.20
N LEU A 99 0.39 9.17 -14.72
CA LEU A 99 -0.54 9.59 -15.77
C LEU A 99 -1.54 10.66 -15.26
N LEU A 100 -2.02 10.51 -14.03
CA LEU A 100 -2.88 11.51 -13.39
C LEU A 100 -2.15 12.85 -13.26
N GLU A 101 -0.91 12.85 -12.78
CA GLU A 101 -0.09 14.05 -12.63
C GLU A 101 0.12 14.76 -13.98
N GLU A 102 0.49 14.01 -15.03
CA GLU A 102 0.69 14.55 -16.38
C GLU A 102 -0.58 15.21 -16.93
N ARG A 103 -1.73 14.51 -16.83
CA ARG A 103 -3.02 15.03 -17.28
C ARG A 103 -3.44 16.25 -16.49
N PHE A 104 -3.27 16.23 -15.17
CA PHE A 104 -3.57 17.35 -14.31
C PHE A 104 -2.74 18.59 -14.68
N ARG A 105 -1.43 18.42 -14.90
CA ARG A 105 -0.53 19.49 -15.34
C ARG A 105 -0.94 20.05 -16.72
N THR A 106 -1.31 19.17 -17.65
CA THR A 106 -1.79 19.57 -18.99
C THR A 106 -3.08 20.38 -18.92
N CYS A 107 -4.02 19.99 -18.04
CA CYS A 107 -5.27 20.73 -17.84
C CYS A 107 -5.08 22.08 -17.12
N LEU A 108 -4.06 22.22 -16.26
CA LEU A 108 -3.77 23.47 -15.55
C LEU A 108 -3.08 24.53 -16.41
N LEU A 109 -2.35 24.12 -17.46
CA LEU A 109 -1.66 25.03 -18.39
C LEU A 109 -2.59 26.14 -18.95
N PRO A 110 -3.79 25.83 -19.49
CA PRO A 110 -4.70 26.87 -19.98
C PRO A 110 -5.30 27.74 -18.86
N LEU A 111 -5.44 27.22 -17.63
CA LEU A 111 -5.99 27.99 -16.51
C LEU A 111 -5.03 29.08 -16.00
N ARG A 112 -3.72 28.94 -16.21
CA ARG A 112 -2.73 29.98 -15.87
C ARG A 112 -2.73 31.19 -16.81
N LEU A 113 -3.39 31.11 -17.96
CA LEU A 113 -3.46 32.19 -18.96
C LEU A 113 -4.80 32.94 -18.93
N LEU A 114 -5.67 32.65 -17.97
CA LEU A 114 -6.86 33.46 -17.75
C LEU A 114 -6.46 34.70 -16.91
N PRO A 115 -6.82 35.91 -17.38
CA PRO A 115 -6.43 37.18 -16.76
C PRO A 115 -7.03 37.40 -15.37
#